data_AF-A0A146K9R1-F1
#
_entry.id   AF-A0A146K9R1-F1
#
_cell.length_a   1.000
_cell.length_b   1.000
_cell.length_c   1.000
_cell.angle_alpha   90.00
_cell.angle_beta   90.00
_cell.angle_gamma   90.00
#
_symmetry.space_group_name_H-M   'P 1'
#
loop_
_entity.id
_entity.type
_entity.pdbx_description
1 polymer ?
#
loop_
_entity_poly.entity_id
_entity_poly.type
_entity_poly.pdbx_seq_one_letter_code
_entity_poly.pdbx_strand_id
1 'polypeptide(L)'
;FIIIQNTLYIASQKVSIFELQSNIIFYIVAPFLQEVSESAFAEMPLLRYIWAPQLKIIGQKALFDCFSLFKICAPKLTEIESNAFENCFSLSQISSLNRVKEFGSCCFDSCVSLQYLEASQVKVIDQDLMEYCENLFLINLENVTQLDLTQLYQNKLWFVRLPCCEFKIDKDVFFSVDSIIDSNQMTIDPFPSAGQFQQYRPSKRYPFNQQFLLTQNEINRPIRGIILKEIK
;
A
#
# COMPACT_ATOMS: atom_id res chain seq x y z
N PHE A 1 1.09 16.37 -25.31
CA PHE A 1 0.46 15.04 -25.17
C PHE A 1 -0.40 14.77 -26.39
N ILE A 2 -0.80 13.53 -26.63
CA ILE A 2 -1.72 13.14 -27.72
C ILE A 2 -2.76 12.16 -27.15
N ILE A 3 -4.01 12.24 -27.60
CA ILE A 3 -5.06 11.28 -27.21
C ILE A 3 -5.43 10.42 -28.41
N ILE A 4 -5.40 9.11 -28.24
CA ILE A 4 -5.83 8.12 -29.25
C ILE A 4 -6.69 7.09 -28.53
N GLN A 5 -7.96 6.93 -28.93
CA GLN A 5 -8.87 5.92 -28.37
C GLN A 5 -8.84 5.87 -26.83
N ASN A 6 -9.16 7.00 -26.17
CA ASN A 6 -9.20 7.11 -24.70
C ASN A 6 -7.83 6.88 -24.00
N THR A 7 -6.74 6.82 -24.76
CA THR A 7 -5.38 6.68 -24.23
C THR A 7 -4.64 8.01 -24.37
N LEU A 8 -4.18 8.55 -23.25
CA LEU A 8 -3.35 9.75 -23.19
C LEU A 8 -1.87 9.35 -23.26
N TYR A 9 -1.19 9.82 -24.31
CA TYR A 9 0.24 9.66 -24.51
C TYR A 9 0.99 10.91 -24.04
N ILE A 10 1.90 10.73 -23.09
CA ILE A 10 2.68 11.81 -22.49
C ILE A 10 4.17 11.59 -22.78
N ALA A 11 4.78 12.57 -23.47
CA ALA A 11 6.20 12.56 -23.80
C ALA A 11 7.04 13.47 -22.88
N SER A 12 6.40 14.31 -22.06
CA SER A 12 7.10 15.19 -21.12
C SER A 12 7.58 14.42 -19.89
N GLN A 13 8.64 14.95 -19.25
CA GLN A 13 9.17 14.40 -18.00
C GLN A 13 8.37 14.87 -16.78
N LYS A 14 7.65 15.97 -16.89
CA LYS A 14 6.79 16.54 -15.85
C LYS A 14 5.43 16.86 -16.44
N VAL A 15 4.38 16.69 -15.65
CA VAL A 15 3.00 17.01 -16.00
C VAL A 15 2.41 17.84 -14.86
N SER A 16 1.97 19.06 -15.17
CA SER A 16 1.20 19.93 -14.28
C SER A 16 -0.29 19.74 -14.50
N ILE A 17 -1.13 20.42 -13.70
CA ILE A 17 -2.59 20.48 -13.89
C ILE A 17 -2.90 20.78 -15.36
N PHE A 18 -3.63 19.87 -16.00
CA PHE A 18 -4.16 20.03 -17.35
C PHE A 18 -5.68 19.93 -17.27
N GLU A 19 -6.36 20.95 -17.80
CA GLU A 19 -7.81 20.97 -18.06
C GLU A 19 -8.16 20.03 -19.23
N LEU A 20 -7.78 18.76 -19.14
CA LEU A 20 -8.33 17.73 -20.01
C LEU A 20 -9.79 17.51 -19.61
N GLN A 21 -10.66 17.23 -20.57
CA GLN A 21 -11.95 16.61 -20.27
C GLN A 21 -11.67 15.22 -19.69
N SER A 22 -11.47 15.17 -18.36
CA SER A 22 -11.02 14.03 -17.55
C SER A 22 -11.91 12.79 -17.71
N ASN A 23 -13.13 12.98 -18.20
CA ASN A 23 -14.18 11.99 -18.34
C ASN A 23 -14.06 11.07 -19.57
N ILE A 24 -12.99 11.14 -20.38
CA ILE A 24 -12.81 10.22 -21.51
C ILE A 24 -11.52 9.41 -21.45
N ILE A 25 -10.62 9.65 -20.49
CA ILE A 25 -9.31 9.00 -20.49
C ILE A 25 -9.37 7.72 -19.65
N PHE A 26 -9.05 6.59 -20.25
CA PHE A 26 -8.98 5.29 -19.58
C PHE A 26 -7.54 4.87 -19.29
N TYR A 27 -6.60 5.27 -20.15
CA TYR A 27 -5.22 4.80 -20.11
C TYR A 27 -4.26 5.98 -20.21
N ILE A 28 -3.18 5.96 -19.42
CA ILE A 28 -2.05 6.88 -19.56
C ILE A 28 -0.82 6.06 -19.93
N VAL A 29 -0.16 6.45 -21.02
CA VAL A 29 1.10 5.88 -21.49
C VAL A 29 2.16 6.98 -21.49
N ALA A 30 3.08 6.91 -20.54
CA ALA A 30 4.01 7.99 -20.23
C ALA A 30 5.45 7.46 -20.03
N PRO A 31 6.14 7.02 -21.10
CA PRO A 31 7.43 6.32 -21.01
C PRO A 31 8.55 7.14 -20.33
N PHE A 32 8.50 8.46 -20.45
CA PHE A 32 9.55 9.37 -19.98
C PHE A 32 9.15 10.21 -18.77
N LEU A 33 7.92 10.05 -18.28
CA LEU A 33 7.38 10.81 -17.17
C LEU A 33 8.13 10.46 -15.88
N GLN A 34 8.63 11.49 -15.20
CA GLN A 34 9.39 11.39 -13.95
C GLN A 34 8.62 11.98 -12.76
N GLU A 35 7.77 12.99 -13.01
CA GLU A 35 7.02 13.68 -11.97
C GLU A 35 5.59 13.98 -12.45
N VAL A 36 4.61 13.65 -11.60
CA VAL A 36 3.24 14.12 -11.71
C VAL A 36 3.06 15.19 -10.64
N SER A 37 2.85 16.44 -11.04
CA SER A 37 2.68 17.55 -10.09
C SER A 37 1.34 17.43 -9.34
N GLU A 38 1.18 18.30 -8.35
CA GLU A 38 -0.06 18.46 -7.59
C GLU A 38 -1.31 18.46 -8.49
N SER A 39 -2.28 17.62 -8.13
CA SER A 39 -3.60 17.48 -8.77
C SER A 39 -3.59 17.25 -10.29
N ALA A 40 -2.45 16.85 -10.89
CA ALA A 40 -2.32 16.83 -12.35
C ALA A 40 -3.25 15.83 -13.06
N PHE A 41 -3.63 14.74 -12.38
CA PHE A 41 -4.60 13.75 -12.84
C PHE A 41 -5.74 13.58 -11.82
N ALA A 42 -5.99 14.58 -10.98
CA ALA A 42 -7.11 14.54 -10.04
C ALA A 42 -8.44 14.45 -10.78
N GLU A 43 -9.42 13.79 -10.17
CA GLU A 43 -10.81 13.70 -10.64
C GLU A 43 -10.90 13.16 -12.08
N MET A 44 -10.12 12.11 -12.36
CA MET A 44 -10.23 11.31 -13.58
C MET A 44 -11.00 10.00 -13.31
N PRO A 45 -12.34 10.03 -13.19
CA PRO A 45 -13.13 8.93 -12.65
C PRO A 45 -13.09 7.66 -13.52
N LEU A 46 -12.77 7.79 -14.80
CA LEU A 46 -12.68 6.69 -15.76
C LEU A 46 -11.24 6.22 -16.01
N LEU A 47 -10.24 6.85 -15.42
CA LEU A 47 -8.84 6.44 -15.54
C LEU A 47 -8.68 5.05 -14.91
N ARG A 48 -8.19 4.08 -15.67
CA ARG A 48 -8.07 2.68 -15.25
C ARG A 48 -6.62 2.28 -15.03
N TYR A 49 -5.72 2.77 -15.87
CA TYR A 49 -4.35 2.27 -15.91
C TYR A 49 -3.35 3.35 -16.29
N ILE A 50 -2.22 3.34 -15.57
CA ILE A 50 -1.09 4.22 -15.83
C ILE A 50 0.15 3.38 -16.08
N TRP A 51 0.82 3.60 -17.21
CA TRP A 51 2.14 3.07 -17.49
C TRP A 51 3.16 4.20 -17.53
N ALA A 52 3.96 4.31 -16.47
CA ALA A 52 4.96 5.36 -16.30
C ALA A 52 6.25 4.78 -15.67
N PRO A 53 7.05 4.02 -16.45
CA PRO A 53 8.16 3.22 -15.91
C PRO A 53 9.31 4.06 -15.31
N GLN A 54 9.39 5.35 -15.64
CA GLN A 54 10.40 6.29 -15.14
C GLN A 54 9.88 7.20 -14.03
N LEU A 55 8.62 7.04 -13.62
CA LEU A 55 7.98 7.90 -12.63
C LEU A 55 8.64 7.72 -11.26
N LYS A 56 9.00 8.85 -10.64
CA LYS A 56 9.69 8.92 -9.35
C LYS A 56 8.82 9.59 -8.29
N ILE A 57 8.10 10.64 -8.68
CA ILE A 57 7.36 11.51 -7.75
C ILE A 57 5.89 11.58 -8.18
N ILE A 58 5.00 11.32 -7.24
CA ILE A 58 3.56 11.58 -7.36
C ILE A 58 3.22 12.67 -6.35
N GLY A 59 2.89 13.84 -6.87
CA GLY A 59 2.60 15.03 -6.07
C GLY A 59 1.27 14.96 -5.33
N GLN A 60 1.03 15.97 -4.50
CA GLN A 60 -0.14 16.05 -3.65
C GLN A 60 -1.43 15.96 -4.48
N LYS A 61 -2.36 15.09 -4.07
CA LYS A 61 -3.64 14.84 -4.78
C LYS A 61 -3.48 14.49 -6.27
N ALA A 62 -2.29 14.10 -6.74
CA ALA A 62 -2.02 13.93 -8.16
C ALA A 62 -2.96 12.93 -8.85
N LEU A 63 -3.46 11.91 -8.14
CA LEU A 63 -4.43 10.91 -8.60
C LEU A 63 -5.67 10.84 -7.69
N PHE A 64 -5.98 11.93 -6.99
CA PHE A 64 -7.17 12.05 -6.13
C PHE A 64 -8.46 11.76 -6.92
N ASP A 65 -9.44 11.08 -6.33
CA ASP A 65 -10.74 10.76 -6.93
C ASP A 65 -10.68 10.02 -8.29
N CYS A 66 -9.60 9.26 -8.53
CA CYS A 66 -9.50 8.35 -9.68
C CYS A 66 -10.19 7.00 -9.40
N PHE A 67 -11.52 7.03 -9.24
CA PHE A 67 -12.33 5.88 -8.75
C PHE A 67 -12.09 4.55 -9.50
N SER A 68 -11.85 4.61 -10.82
CA SER A 68 -11.64 3.43 -11.67
C SER A 68 -10.18 2.97 -11.77
N LEU A 69 -9.22 3.69 -11.16
CA LEU A 69 -7.80 3.40 -11.33
C LEU A 69 -7.50 2.07 -10.66
N PHE A 70 -7.31 1.02 -11.47
CA PHE A 70 -7.05 -0.32 -10.94
C PHE A 70 -5.57 -0.62 -10.81
N LYS A 71 -4.73 0.02 -11.65
CA LYS A 71 -3.30 -0.29 -11.72
C LYS A 71 -2.41 0.88 -12.13
N ILE A 72 -1.28 0.99 -11.44
CA ILE A 72 -0.17 1.89 -11.80
C ILE A 72 1.15 1.12 -11.93
N CYS A 73 1.77 1.24 -13.10
CA CYS A 73 3.09 0.68 -13.43
C CYS A 73 4.16 1.77 -13.31
N ALA A 74 4.73 1.93 -12.11
CA ALA A 74 5.74 2.93 -11.76
C ALA A 74 6.80 2.35 -10.79
N PRO A 75 7.69 1.46 -11.27
CA PRO A 75 8.63 0.69 -10.42
C PRO A 75 9.78 1.53 -9.85
N LYS A 76 9.89 2.81 -10.23
CA LYS A 76 10.94 3.74 -9.79
C LYS A 76 10.44 4.80 -8.81
N LEU A 77 9.21 4.65 -8.29
CA LEU A 77 8.65 5.59 -7.32
C LEU A 77 9.55 5.69 -6.09
N THR A 78 9.88 6.92 -5.73
CA THR A 78 10.67 7.28 -4.56
C THR A 78 9.89 8.13 -3.57
N GLU A 79 8.83 8.78 -4.03
CA GLU A 79 8.07 9.77 -3.25
C GLU A 79 6.60 9.75 -3.68
N ILE A 80 5.71 9.71 -2.68
CA ILE A 80 4.25 9.79 -2.84
C ILE A 80 3.76 10.79 -1.81
N GLU A 81 3.30 11.95 -2.28
CA GLU A 81 2.84 13.04 -1.44
C GLU A 81 1.39 12.83 -0.93
N SER A 82 0.93 13.75 -0.10
CA SER A 82 -0.35 13.62 0.60
C SER A 82 -1.54 13.46 -0.36
N ASN A 83 -2.48 12.59 0.02
CA ASN A 83 -3.74 12.32 -0.69
C ASN A 83 -3.54 11.85 -2.15
N ALA A 84 -2.32 11.43 -2.53
CA ALA A 84 -1.96 11.10 -3.90
C ALA A 84 -2.93 10.10 -4.57
N PHE A 85 -3.37 9.06 -3.85
CA PHE A 85 -4.33 8.05 -4.33
C PHE A 85 -5.61 8.00 -3.49
N GLU A 86 -5.94 9.07 -2.77
CA GLU A 86 -7.19 9.10 -2.01
C GLU A 86 -8.40 8.86 -2.93
N ASN A 87 -9.35 8.05 -2.45
CA ASN A 87 -10.55 7.61 -3.18
C ASN A 87 -10.27 6.86 -4.50
N CYS A 88 -9.08 6.29 -4.69
CA CYS A 88 -8.85 5.34 -5.77
C CYS A 88 -9.48 3.97 -5.46
N PHE A 89 -10.82 3.88 -5.38
CA PHE A 89 -11.56 2.71 -4.88
C PHE A 89 -11.19 1.38 -5.56
N SER A 90 -10.83 1.42 -6.85
CA SER A 90 -10.49 0.24 -7.66
C SER A 90 -9.00 -0.17 -7.57
N LEU A 91 -8.16 0.63 -6.92
CA LEU A 91 -6.70 0.45 -6.94
C LEU A 91 -6.31 -0.83 -6.22
N SER A 92 -5.83 -1.81 -6.98
CA SER A 92 -5.46 -3.13 -6.48
C SER A 92 -4.03 -3.54 -6.86
N GLN A 93 -3.44 -2.87 -7.85
CA GLN A 93 -2.10 -3.19 -8.35
C GLN A 93 -1.22 -1.94 -8.43
N ILE A 94 -0.35 -1.80 -7.45
CA ILE A 94 0.70 -0.78 -7.45
C ILE A 94 2.03 -1.50 -7.70
N SER A 95 2.94 -0.88 -8.44
CA SER A 95 4.30 -1.39 -8.54
C SER A 95 4.97 -1.42 -7.17
N SER A 96 6.02 -2.23 -7.01
CA SER A 96 6.77 -2.31 -5.75
C SER A 96 7.16 -0.92 -5.25
N LEU A 97 6.81 -0.62 -3.99
CA LEU A 97 7.11 0.63 -3.30
C LEU A 97 8.41 0.54 -2.50
N ASN A 98 9.24 -0.47 -2.78
CA ASN A 98 10.52 -0.70 -2.08
C ASN A 98 11.53 0.42 -2.23
N ARG A 99 11.32 1.37 -3.14
CA ARG A 99 12.17 2.56 -3.33
C ARG A 99 11.58 3.82 -2.71
N VAL A 100 10.32 3.78 -2.27
CA VAL A 100 9.65 4.90 -1.63
C VAL A 100 10.31 5.15 -0.28
N LYS A 101 10.72 6.40 -0.06
CA LYS A 101 11.38 6.82 1.19
C LYS A 101 10.39 7.41 2.18
N GLU A 102 9.38 8.09 1.66
CA GLU A 102 8.42 8.88 2.42
C GLU A 102 7.03 8.75 1.78
N PHE A 103 6.02 8.65 2.64
CA PHE A 103 4.61 8.77 2.29
C PHE A 103 4.06 10.04 2.93
N GLY A 104 3.25 10.80 2.20
CA GLY A 104 2.45 11.89 2.78
C GLY A 104 1.23 11.38 3.57
N SER A 105 0.45 12.34 4.06
CA SER A 105 -0.83 12.05 4.72
C SER A 105 -1.83 11.43 3.77
N CYS A 106 -2.58 10.45 4.23
CA CYS A 106 -3.76 9.86 3.60
C CYS A 106 -3.50 9.38 2.16
N CYS A 107 -2.26 8.99 1.81
CA CYS A 107 -1.90 8.66 0.43
C CYS A 107 -2.77 7.57 -0.18
N PHE A 108 -3.21 6.59 0.62
CA PHE A 108 -4.04 5.47 0.20
C PHE A 108 -5.40 5.45 0.88
N ASP A 109 -5.87 6.58 1.42
CA ASP A 109 -7.17 6.63 2.05
C ASP A 109 -8.28 6.21 1.07
N SER A 110 -9.18 5.36 1.56
CA SER A 110 -10.28 4.78 0.80
C SER A 110 -9.86 4.03 -0.47
N CYS A 111 -8.64 3.49 -0.50
CA CYS A 111 -8.23 2.50 -1.51
C CYS A 111 -8.83 1.11 -1.21
N VAL A 112 -10.16 1.00 -1.30
CA VAL A 112 -10.94 -0.18 -0.85
C VAL A 112 -10.47 -1.49 -1.50
N SER A 113 -10.00 -1.47 -2.75
CA SER A 113 -9.53 -2.67 -3.47
C SER A 113 -8.07 -3.04 -3.21
N LEU A 114 -7.33 -2.24 -2.44
CA LEU A 114 -5.91 -2.49 -2.17
C LEU A 114 -5.80 -3.70 -1.25
N GLN A 115 -5.01 -4.70 -1.68
CA GLN A 115 -4.92 -6.00 -1.01
C GLN A 115 -3.67 -6.15 -0.16
N TYR A 116 -2.57 -5.53 -0.60
CA TYR A 116 -1.30 -5.57 0.09
C TYR A 116 -0.54 -4.26 -0.06
N LEU A 117 0.25 -3.91 0.95
CA LEU A 117 1.23 -2.83 0.89
C LEU A 117 2.61 -3.38 1.27
N GLU A 118 3.59 -3.22 0.39
CA GLU A 118 4.99 -3.60 0.65
C GLU A 118 5.91 -2.41 0.38
N ALA A 119 6.67 -1.99 1.39
CA ALA A 119 7.69 -0.95 1.26
C ALA A 119 8.88 -1.21 2.20
N SER A 120 10.09 -1.26 1.64
CA SER A 120 11.30 -1.61 2.40
C SER A 120 12.16 -0.41 2.82
N GLN A 121 11.96 0.81 2.28
CA GLN A 121 12.88 1.94 2.55
C GLN A 121 12.29 3.03 3.44
N VAL A 122 10.99 2.95 3.74
CA VAL A 122 10.30 3.88 4.63
C VAL A 122 10.69 3.61 6.07
N LYS A 123 11.00 4.67 6.82
CA LYS A 123 11.41 4.60 8.23
C LYS A 123 10.35 5.08 9.20
N VAL A 124 9.64 6.16 8.87
CA VAL A 124 8.68 6.79 9.77
C VAL A 124 7.38 6.99 9.01
N ILE A 125 6.27 6.65 9.67
CA ILE A 125 4.91 6.94 9.24
C ILE A 125 4.23 7.61 10.43
N ASP A 126 4.17 8.93 10.40
CA ASP A 126 3.69 9.80 11.48
C ASP A 126 2.24 10.28 11.28
N GLN A 127 1.66 9.99 10.12
CA GLN A 127 0.32 10.40 9.71
C GLN A 127 -0.48 9.20 9.20
N ASP A 128 -1.80 9.38 9.10
CA ASP A 128 -2.71 8.36 8.60
C ASP A 128 -2.40 8.01 7.16
N LEU A 129 -1.97 6.78 6.86
CA LEU A 129 -1.57 6.38 5.52
C LEU A 129 -2.73 5.81 4.70
N MET A 130 -3.66 5.12 5.36
CA MET A 130 -4.56 4.14 4.73
C MET A 130 -5.87 3.89 5.49
N GLU A 131 -6.63 4.95 5.79
CA GLU A 131 -7.99 4.78 6.32
C GLU A 131 -8.91 4.10 5.28
N TYR A 132 -9.93 3.38 5.74
CA TYR A 132 -10.92 2.69 4.89
C TYR A 132 -10.37 1.73 3.80
N CYS A 133 -9.20 1.14 4.01
CA CYS A 133 -8.61 0.12 3.12
C CYS A 133 -9.17 -1.29 3.40
N GLU A 134 -10.48 -1.49 3.21
CA GLU A 134 -11.20 -2.67 3.75
C GLU A 134 -10.71 -4.05 3.30
N ASN A 135 -10.12 -4.17 2.09
CA ASN A 135 -9.60 -5.44 1.57
C ASN A 135 -8.10 -5.64 1.82
N LEU A 136 -7.45 -4.70 2.51
CA LEU A 136 -6.04 -4.81 2.84
C LEU A 136 -5.86 -5.94 3.84
N PHE A 137 -5.21 -7.01 3.39
CA PHE A 137 -4.96 -8.19 4.22
C PHE A 137 -3.47 -8.38 4.52
N LEU A 138 -2.57 -7.71 3.80
CA LEU A 138 -1.12 -7.84 4.01
C LEU A 138 -0.42 -6.48 4.08
N ILE A 139 0.40 -6.30 5.09
CA ILE A 139 1.34 -5.18 5.19
C ILE A 139 2.74 -5.72 5.48
N ASN A 140 3.71 -5.27 4.71
CA ASN A 140 5.12 -5.53 4.93
C ASN A 140 5.91 -4.22 4.84
N LEU A 141 6.26 -3.65 6.00
CA LEU A 141 7.07 -2.44 6.09
C LEU A 141 8.34 -2.76 6.89
N GLU A 142 9.36 -3.20 6.17
CA GLU A 142 10.55 -3.84 6.75
C GLU A 142 11.34 -2.90 7.67
N ASN A 143 11.54 -1.66 7.25
CA ASN A 143 12.43 -0.71 7.94
C ASN A 143 11.68 0.39 8.70
N VAL A 144 10.35 0.27 8.84
CA VAL A 144 9.57 1.24 9.60
C VAL A 144 9.87 1.07 11.09
N THR A 145 10.25 2.17 11.74
CA THR A 145 10.56 2.26 13.17
C THR A 145 9.42 2.87 13.99
N GLN A 146 8.60 3.71 13.38
CA GLN A 146 7.48 4.42 14.02
C GLN A 146 6.26 4.38 13.10
N LEU A 147 5.13 3.90 13.65
CA LEU A 147 3.83 3.80 12.98
C LEU A 147 2.72 3.87 14.04
N ASP A 148 1.71 4.71 13.81
CA ASP A 148 0.47 4.64 14.59
C ASP A 148 -0.34 3.39 14.21
N LEU A 149 -0.50 2.47 15.17
CA LEU A 149 -1.27 1.24 15.01
C LEU A 149 -2.76 1.50 14.81
N THR A 150 -3.27 2.69 15.13
CA THR A 150 -4.69 3.01 14.98
C THR A 150 -5.19 2.82 13.55
N GLN A 151 -4.33 3.13 12.59
CA GLN A 151 -4.54 2.99 11.15
C GLN A 151 -4.75 1.54 10.71
N LEU A 152 -4.27 0.58 11.50
CA LEU A 152 -4.35 -0.84 11.18
C LEU A 152 -5.65 -1.49 11.67
N TYR A 153 -6.33 -0.92 12.68
CA TYR A 153 -7.52 -1.55 13.28
C TYR A 153 -8.72 -1.65 12.34
N GLN A 154 -8.86 -0.71 11.41
CA GLN A 154 -10.00 -0.69 10.48
C GLN A 154 -9.86 -1.73 9.35
N ASN A 155 -8.64 -2.24 9.13
CA ASN A 155 -8.33 -3.11 8.02
C ASN A 155 -8.53 -4.59 8.39
N LYS A 156 -9.01 -5.41 7.45
CA LYS A 156 -9.16 -6.87 7.62
C LYS A 156 -7.80 -7.57 7.45
N LEU A 157 -6.80 -7.10 8.18
CA LEU A 157 -5.41 -7.56 8.10
C LEU A 157 -5.32 -9.03 8.52
N TRP A 158 -4.55 -9.77 7.74
CA TRP A 158 -4.24 -11.17 7.99
C TRP A 158 -2.74 -11.36 8.20
N PHE A 159 -1.92 -10.55 7.53
CA PHE A 159 -0.47 -10.55 7.62
C PHE A 159 0.10 -9.15 7.89
N VAL A 160 0.89 -9.02 8.95
CA VAL A 160 1.60 -7.77 9.27
C VAL A 160 3.07 -8.09 9.56
N ARG A 161 3.99 -7.42 8.87
CA ARG A 161 5.44 -7.53 9.09
C ARG A 161 6.04 -6.16 9.31
N LEU A 162 6.44 -5.92 10.55
CA LEU A 162 7.01 -4.65 11.02
C LEU A 162 8.18 -4.94 11.99
N PRO A 163 9.31 -5.49 11.50
CA PRO A 163 10.37 -6.00 12.38
C PRO A 163 11.14 -4.88 13.09
N CYS A 164 11.20 -3.67 12.53
CA CYS A 164 11.94 -2.55 13.11
C CYS A 164 11.06 -1.61 13.96
N CYS A 165 9.74 -1.83 13.98
CA CYS A 165 8.81 -0.84 14.52
C CYS A 165 8.63 -1.01 16.04
N GLU A 166 8.74 0.09 16.76
CA GLU A 166 8.50 0.13 18.20
C GLU A 166 7.08 0.64 18.47
N PHE A 167 6.36 -0.02 19.39
CA PHE A 167 4.96 0.31 19.67
C PHE A 167 4.70 0.48 21.16
N LYS A 168 3.81 1.41 21.48
CA LYS A 168 3.07 1.44 22.75
C LYS A 168 1.69 0.84 22.53
N ILE A 169 1.39 -0.22 23.28
CA ILE A 169 0.12 -0.92 23.20
C ILE A 169 -0.85 -0.22 24.15
N ASP A 170 -1.58 0.78 23.66
CA ASP A 170 -2.58 1.52 24.47
C ASP A 170 -3.97 0.85 24.43
N LYS A 171 -4.17 -0.19 23.59
CA LYS A 171 -5.38 -1.02 23.47
C LYS A 171 -5.02 -2.47 23.14
N ASP A 172 -5.93 -3.41 23.40
CA ASP A 172 -5.74 -4.84 23.14
C ASP A 172 -5.53 -5.14 21.64
N VAL A 173 -4.26 -5.23 21.22
CA VAL A 173 -3.91 -5.68 19.87
C VAL A 173 -3.42 -7.12 19.93
N PHE A 174 -4.13 -8.01 19.23
CA PHE A 174 -3.80 -9.42 19.17
C PHE A 174 -2.81 -9.70 18.03
N PHE A 175 -1.61 -10.15 18.37
CA PHE A 175 -0.60 -10.60 17.41
C PHE A 175 -0.28 -12.08 17.60
N SER A 176 -0.17 -12.84 16.51
CA SER A 176 0.42 -14.17 16.54
C SER A 176 1.78 -14.16 15.86
N VAL A 177 2.83 -14.44 16.65
CA VAL A 177 4.21 -14.52 16.20
C VAL A 177 4.43 -15.90 15.57
N ASP A 178 4.47 -15.97 14.24
CA ASP A 178 4.76 -17.20 13.48
C ASP A 178 6.29 -17.40 13.23
N SER A 179 7.16 -16.56 13.79
CA SER A 179 8.62 -16.67 13.58
C SER A 179 9.22 -17.82 14.37
N ILE A 180 9.80 -18.78 13.64
CA ILE A 180 10.64 -19.83 14.24
C ILE A 180 11.98 -19.20 14.62
N ILE A 181 12.35 -19.22 15.89
CA ILE A 181 13.67 -18.78 16.35
C ILE A 181 14.64 -19.95 16.15
N ASP A 182 15.69 -19.75 15.35
CA ASP A 182 16.76 -20.75 15.19
C ASP A 182 17.65 -20.84 16.43
N SER A 183 18.55 -21.82 16.46
CA SER A 183 19.48 -22.02 17.59
C SER A 183 20.42 -20.84 17.88
N ASN A 184 20.49 -19.86 16.97
CA ASN A 184 21.30 -18.66 17.08
C ASN A 184 20.47 -17.43 17.46
N GLN A 185 19.21 -17.61 17.88
CA GLN A 185 18.25 -16.52 18.15
C GLN A 185 17.86 -15.69 16.91
N MET A 186 18.06 -16.22 15.70
CA MET A 186 17.65 -15.58 14.46
C MET A 186 16.27 -16.09 14.05
N THR A 187 15.34 -15.18 13.72
CA THR A 187 14.02 -15.55 13.20
C THR A 187 14.14 -16.11 11.78
N ILE A 188 13.82 -17.39 11.59
CA ILE A 188 13.56 -18.00 10.28
C ILE A 188 12.22 -17.48 9.82
N ASP A 189 12.24 -16.77 8.70
CA ASP A 189 11.15 -15.93 8.24
C ASP A 189 10.55 -16.51 6.96
N PRO A 190 9.59 -17.45 7.04
CA PRO A 190 8.86 -17.91 5.88
C PRO A 190 7.75 -16.91 5.53
N PHE A 191 8.06 -15.61 5.39
CA PHE A 191 7.09 -14.64 4.88
C PHE A 191 6.99 -14.81 3.36
N PRO A 192 5.83 -15.21 2.82
CA PRO A 192 5.67 -15.29 1.37
C PRO A 192 5.76 -13.89 0.76
N SER A 193 6.38 -13.75 -0.41
CA SER A 193 6.32 -12.49 -1.17
C SER A 193 4.88 -12.19 -1.63
N ALA A 194 4.52 -10.91 -1.88
CA ALA A 194 3.23 -10.56 -2.48
C ALA A 194 2.86 -11.40 -3.73
N GLY A 195 3.86 -11.78 -4.54
CA GLY A 195 3.66 -12.67 -5.71
C GLY A 195 3.26 -14.10 -5.33
N GLN A 196 3.78 -14.62 -4.21
CA GLN A 196 3.35 -15.91 -3.65
C GLN A 196 1.93 -15.78 -3.08
N PHE A 197 1.58 -14.65 -2.46
CA PHE A 197 0.23 -14.42 -1.93
C PHE A 197 -0.88 -14.35 -2.99
N GLN A 198 -0.59 -13.86 -4.20
CA GLN A 198 -1.56 -13.92 -5.32
C GLN A 198 -1.96 -15.37 -5.69
N GLN A 199 -1.13 -16.36 -5.34
CA GLN A 199 -1.43 -17.79 -5.47
C GLN A 199 -2.10 -18.36 -4.20
N TYR A 200 -1.93 -17.73 -3.03
CA TYR A 200 -2.63 -18.04 -1.78
C TYR A 200 -4.08 -17.54 -1.82
N ARG A 201 -4.94 -18.25 -2.56
CA ARG A 201 -6.39 -18.10 -2.39
C ARG A 201 -6.82 -18.73 -1.05
N PRO A 202 -7.57 -18.02 -0.18
CA PRO A 202 -8.08 -18.54 1.09
C PRO A 202 -9.05 -19.73 0.98
N SER A 203 -9.33 -20.22 -0.23
CA SER A 203 -10.26 -21.32 -0.48
C SER A 203 -9.70 -22.72 -0.19
N LYS A 204 -8.40 -22.85 0.13
CA LYS A 204 -7.83 -24.11 0.60
C LYS A 204 -7.78 -24.13 2.12
N ARG A 205 -8.57 -25.01 2.73
CA ARG A 205 -8.49 -25.35 4.16
C ARG A 205 -7.10 -25.94 4.43
N TYR A 206 -6.29 -25.28 5.26
CA TYR A 206 -5.02 -25.81 5.71
C TYR A 206 -5.13 -26.34 7.14
N PRO A 207 -4.50 -27.49 7.44
CA PRO A 207 -4.47 -28.05 8.79
C PRO A 207 -3.73 -27.11 9.75
N PHE A 208 -4.26 -27.08 10.95
CA PHE A 208 -4.04 -26.11 12.00
C PHE A 208 -2.72 -26.42 12.74
N ASN A 209 -1.60 -25.86 12.29
CA ASN A 209 -0.34 -26.00 13.01
C ASN A 209 -0.09 -24.74 13.87
N GLN A 210 -0.41 -24.92 15.15
CA GLN A 210 -0.03 -24.12 16.33
C GLN A 210 -0.62 -22.71 16.42
N GLN A 211 -1.75 -22.61 17.13
CA GLN A 211 -2.24 -21.34 17.68
C GLN A 211 -1.66 -21.14 19.08
N PHE A 212 -1.08 -19.97 19.34
CA PHE A 212 -0.98 -19.45 20.70
C PHE A 212 -2.19 -18.54 20.93
N LEU A 213 -3.07 -18.97 21.83
CA LEU A 213 -4.30 -18.30 22.20
C LEU A 213 -4.00 -17.34 23.36
N LEU A 214 -4.00 -16.03 23.11
CA LEU A 214 -4.14 -15.04 24.16
C LEU A 214 -5.53 -14.44 24.05
N THR A 215 -6.37 -14.71 25.04
CA THR A 215 -7.71 -14.12 25.22
C THR A 215 -7.59 -12.94 26.21
N GLN A 216 -8.31 -11.83 26.07
CA GLN A 216 -9.77 -11.79 25.96
C GLN A 216 -10.32 -10.61 25.14
N ASN A 217 -11.24 -11.01 24.24
CA ASN A 217 -12.51 -10.36 23.87
C ASN A 217 -12.52 -9.34 22.70
N GLU A 218 -13.21 -9.81 21.64
CA GLU A 218 -13.87 -9.07 20.56
C GLU A 218 -13.08 -8.69 19.29
N ILE A 219 -12.28 -9.61 18.73
CA ILE A 219 -11.97 -9.58 17.29
C ILE A 219 -12.20 -10.97 16.65
N ASN A 220 -13.00 -11.01 15.58
CA ASN A 220 -13.51 -12.23 14.96
C ASN A 220 -12.51 -12.98 14.06
N ARG A 221 -11.24 -12.54 13.91
CA ARG A 221 -10.22 -13.23 13.07
C ARG A 221 -8.78 -13.00 13.59
N PRO A 222 -7.90 -14.02 13.60
CA PRO A 222 -6.50 -13.87 14.02
C PRO A 222 -5.63 -13.19 12.96
N ILE A 223 -4.79 -12.24 13.39
CA ILE A 223 -3.72 -11.61 12.59
C ILE A 223 -2.43 -12.43 12.80
N ARG A 224 -1.79 -12.85 11.71
CA ARG A 224 -0.52 -13.61 11.71
C ARG A 224 0.62 -12.70 11.30
N GLY A 225 1.72 -12.64 12.04
CA GLY A 225 2.80 -11.75 11.63
C GLY A 225 3.80 -11.39 12.71
N ILE A 226 4.96 -10.92 12.26
CA ILE A 226 6.09 -10.59 13.11
C ILE A 226 5.97 -9.13 13.57
N ILE A 227 5.83 -8.94 14.88
CA ILE A 227 5.92 -7.65 15.56
C ILE A 227 6.96 -7.78 16.67
N LEU A 228 8.10 -7.11 16.53
CA LEU A 228 9.31 -7.46 17.28
C LEU A 228 9.58 -6.65 18.53
N LYS A 229 8.74 -5.67 18.91
CA LYS A 229 9.01 -4.97 20.17
C LYS A 229 7.81 -4.27 20.79
N GLU A 230 7.32 -4.91 21.85
CA GLU A 230 6.44 -4.29 22.86
C GLU A 230 7.30 -3.38 23.76
N ILE A 231 6.92 -2.12 23.91
CA ILE A 231 7.47 -1.23 24.94
C ILE A 231 6.53 -1.31 26.16
N LYS A 232 7.10 -1.65 27.33
CA LYS A 232 6.42 -1.60 28.64
C LYS A 232 6.25 -0.18 29.16
#